data_AF-A0A0H3DDN8-F1
#
_entry.id   AF-A0A0H3DDN8-F1
#
_cell.length_a   1.000
_cell.length_b   1.000
_cell.length_c   1.000
_cell.angle_alpha   90.00
_cell.angle_beta   90.00
_cell.angle_gamma   90.00
#
_symmetry.space_group_name_H-M   'P 1'
#
loop_
_entity.id
_entity.type
_entity.pdbx_description
1 polymer ?
#
loop_
_entity_poly.entity_id
_entity_poly.type
_entity_poly.pdbx_seq_one_letter_code
_entity_poly.pdbx_strand_id
1 'polypeptide(L)'
;MGFDSEQVVRNAYRVAEEQDVPGWVALFTEDGTFTDNSIGVTYRGQELGDTVVVYAKAFPDMHRELYQVYVAGNIVVVQLALQGTQTGPLTTPMGVLPPTGNKMDAPCCDVFEIVDGKIKRFDCYPEGTIIFGQLGILDDIAGAMTTP
;
A
#
# COMPACT_ATOMS: atom_id res chain seq x y z
N MET A 1 12.91 -27.22 6.16
CA MET A 1 13.43 -25.87 5.91
C MET A 1 12.24 -24.93 5.92
N GLY A 2 12.19 -24.00 6.87
CA GLY A 2 11.15 -22.96 6.85
C GLY A 2 11.43 -21.98 5.72
N PHE A 3 10.40 -21.36 5.17
CA PHE A 3 10.56 -20.26 4.23
C PHE A 3 11.15 -19.04 4.95
N ASP A 4 11.97 -18.27 4.25
CA ASP A 4 12.44 -16.97 4.75
C ASP A 4 11.32 -15.94 4.56
N SER A 5 10.60 -15.63 5.63
CA SER A 5 9.46 -14.71 5.60
C SER A 5 9.85 -13.29 5.17
N GLU A 6 11.06 -12.83 5.52
CA GLU A 6 11.54 -11.53 5.06
C GLU A 6 11.75 -11.53 3.54
N GLN A 7 12.36 -12.59 3.00
CA GLN A 7 12.58 -12.70 1.56
C GLN A 7 11.26 -12.76 0.78
N VAL A 8 10.22 -13.42 1.32
CA VAL A 8 8.86 -13.42 0.74
C VAL A 8 8.29 -12.01 0.68
N VAL A 9 8.39 -11.24 1.77
CA VAL A 9 7.86 -9.87 1.84
C VAL A 9 8.63 -8.91 0.93
N ARG A 10 9.97 -8.99 0.90
CA ARG A 10 10.79 -8.21 -0.04
C ARG A 10 10.45 -8.50 -1.49
N ASN A 11 10.16 -9.76 -1.82
CA ASN A 11 9.70 -10.12 -3.15
C ASN A 11 8.31 -9.52 -3.45
N ALA A 12 7.42 -9.46 -2.47
CA ALA A 12 6.10 -8.84 -2.63
C ALA A 12 6.21 -7.36 -3.01
N TYR A 13 7.08 -6.59 -2.34
CA TYR A 13 7.33 -5.20 -2.71
C TYR A 13 7.86 -5.04 -4.13
N ARG A 14 8.85 -5.86 -4.51
CA ARG A 14 9.42 -5.86 -5.87
C ARG A 14 8.33 -6.11 -6.93
N VAL A 15 7.49 -7.14 -6.73
CA VAL A 15 6.39 -7.49 -7.65
C VAL A 15 5.37 -6.34 -7.76
N ALA A 16 5.04 -5.69 -6.64
CA ALA A 16 4.14 -4.54 -6.65
C ALA A 16 4.71 -3.31 -7.36
N GLU A 17 6.01 -3.02 -7.20
CA GLU A 17 6.70 -1.92 -7.90
C GLU A 17 6.92 -2.20 -9.40
N GLU A 18 7.15 -3.45 -9.77
CA GLU A 18 7.16 -3.90 -11.18
C GLU A 18 5.76 -3.88 -11.81
N GLN A 19 4.71 -3.59 -11.01
CA GLN A 19 3.32 -3.54 -11.44
C GLN A 19 2.83 -4.88 -12.03
N ASP A 20 3.41 -6.00 -11.58
CA ASP A 20 3.05 -7.34 -12.01
C ASP A 20 1.79 -7.82 -11.27
N VAL A 21 0.62 -7.50 -11.87
CA VAL A 21 -0.69 -7.84 -11.30
C VAL A 21 -0.88 -9.36 -11.12
N PRO A 22 -0.63 -10.22 -12.13
CA PRO A 22 -0.73 -11.67 -11.93
C PRO A 22 0.25 -12.19 -10.86
N GLY A 23 1.49 -11.69 -10.87
CA GLY A 23 2.50 -12.04 -9.88
C GLY A 23 2.05 -11.67 -8.47
N TRP A 24 1.51 -10.47 -8.28
CA TRP A 24 1.01 -10.00 -6.99
C TRP A 24 -0.07 -10.91 -6.43
N VAL A 25 -1.09 -11.21 -7.22
CA VAL A 25 -2.19 -12.11 -6.81
C VAL A 25 -1.64 -13.50 -6.44
N ALA A 26 -0.65 -14.01 -7.18
CA ALA A 26 -0.08 -15.33 -6.96
C ALA A 26 0.70 -15.47 -5.63
N LEU A 27 1.15 -14.36 -5.03
CA LEU A 27 1.86 -14.34 -3.75
C LEU A 27 0.97 -14.66 -2.54
N PHE A 28 -0.34 -14.56 -2.68
CA PHE A 28 -1.28 -14.81 -1.59
C PHE A 28 -1.69 -16.29 -1.50
N THR A 29 -2.09 -16.73 -0.31
CA THR A 29 -2.84 -17.98 -0.15
C THR A 29 -4.21 -17.85 -0.82
N GLU A 30 -4.88 -18.97 -1.09
CA GLU A 30 -6.22 -18.97 -1.74
C GLU A 30 -7.23 -18.10 -0.98
N ASP A 31 -7.15 -18.13 0.34
CA ASP A 31 -7.97 -17.35 1.28
C ASP A 31 -7.17 -16.19 1.92
N GLY A 32 -6.15 -15.71 1.22
CA GLY A 32 -5.30 -14.61 1.62
C GLY A 32 -6.01 -13.26 1.49
N THR A 33 -5.63 -12.30 2.32
CA THR A 33 -6.28 -10.98 2.38
C THR A 33 -5.26 -9.85 2.39
N PHE A 34 -5.64 -8.73 1.77
CA PHE A 34 -4.95 -7.45 1.91
C PHE A 34 -5.93 -6.40 2.41
N THR A 35 -5.66 -5.78 3.56
CA THR A 35 -6.45 -4.68 4.13
C THR A 35 -5.67 -3.37 4.09
N ASP A 36 -6.24 -2.35 3.45
CA ASP A 36 -5.80 -0.97 3.60
C ASP A 36 -6.61 -0.32 4.72
N ASN A 37 -5.96 -0.11 5.87
CA ASN A 37 -6.60 0.39 7.08
C ASN A 37 -6.92 1.88 7.01
N SER A 38 -6.32 2.64 6.08
CA SER A 38 -6.59 4.07 5.92
C SER A 38 -7.96 4.34 5.28
N ILE A 39 -8.44 3.40 4.46
CA ILE A 39 -9.73 3.47 3.76
C ILE A 39 -10.72 2.37 4.19
N GLY A 40 -10.31 1.46 5.07
CA GLY A 40 -11.15 0.40 5.62
C GLY A 40 -11.57 -0.66 4.59
N VAL A 41 -10.78 -0.88 3.54
CA VAL A 41 -11.10 -1.85 2.47
C VAL A 41 -10.25 -3.10 2.62
N THR A 42 -10.86 -4.27 2.40
CA THR A 42 -10.14 -5.55 2.35
C THR A 42 -10.37 -6.25 1.02
N TYR A 43 -9.28 -6.56 0.33
CA TYR A 43 -9.22 -7.21 -0.98
C TYR A 43 -8.95 -8.71 -0.82
N ARG A 44 -9.59 -9.52 -1.68
CA ARG A 44 -9.43 -10.99 -1.69
C ARG A 44 -9.45 -11.55 -3.11
N GLY A 45 -8.78 -12.68 -3.31
CA GLY A 45 -8.76 -13.36 -4.61
C GLY A 45 -8.28 -12.44 -5.73
N GLN A 46 -9.08 -12.28 -6.79
CA GLN A 46 -8.70 -11.44 -7.94
C GLN A 46 -8.68 -9.94 -7.61
N GLU A 47 -9.44 -9.49 -6.61
CA GLU A 47 -9.48 -8.08 -6.19
C GLU A 47 -8.13 -7.60 -5.64
N LEU A 48 -7.25 -8.52 -5.23
CA LEU A 48 -5.87 -8.19 -4.83
C LEU A 48 -5.14 -7.44 -5.95
N GLY A 49 -5.42 -7.78 -7.21
CA GLY A 49 -4.81 -7.13 -8.37
C GLY A 49 -5.24 -5.68 -8.56
N ASP A 50 -6.43 -5.30 -8.08
CA ASP A 50 -6.96 -3.93 -8.22
C ASP A 50 -6.07 -2.92 -7.48
N THR A 51 -5.47 -3.35 -6.37
CA THR A 51 -4.57 -2.50 -5.58
C THR A 51 -3.34 -2.07 -6.38
N VAL A 52 -2.72 -3.00 -7.11
CA VAL A 52 -1.58 -2.73 -7.98
C VAL A 52 -2.02 -1.85 -9.16
N VAL A 53 -3.17 -2.15 -9.78
CA VAL A 53 -3.68 -1.37 -10.92
C VAL A 53 -3.99 0.07 -10.53
N VAL A 54 -4.63 0.30 -9.39
CA VAL A 54 -4.99 1.64 -8.91
C VAL A 54 -3.74 2.47 -8.65
N TYR A 55 -2.78 1.93 -7.89
CA TYR A 55 -1.55 2.66 -7.59
C TYR A 55 -0.66 2.86 -8.82
N ALA A 56 -0.54 1.88 -9.73
CA ALA A 56 0.21 2.02 -10.97
C ALA A 56 -0.36 3.11 -11.89
N LYS A 57 -1.69 3.23 -11.96
CA LYS A 57 -2.36 4.30 -12.72
C LYS A 57 -2.16 5.66 -12.10
N ALA A 58 -2.32 5.78 -10.78
CA ALA A 58 -2.23 7.05 -10.07
C ALA A 58 -0.78 7.55 -9.99
N PHE A 59 0.16 6.66 -9.70
CA PHE A 59 1.57 6.91 -9.43
C PHE A 59 2.46 5.96 -10.26
N PRO A 60 2.73 6.26 -11.54
CA PRO A 60 3.55 5.41 -12.40
C PRO A 60 5.00 5.23 -11.91
N ASP A 61 5.48 6.14 -11.06
CA ASP A 61 6.78 6.16 -10.40
C ASP A 61 6.71 5.71 -8.92
N MET A 62 5.68 4.94 -8.54
CA MET A 62 5.50 4.45 -7.17
C MET A 62 6.74 3.66 -6.68
N HIS A 63 7.30 4.11 -5.57
CA HIS A 63 8.43 3.51 -4.87
C HIS A 63 8.09 3.30 -3.39
N ARG A 64 8.51 2.16 -2.83
CA ARG A 64 8.31 1.80 -1.43
C ARG A 64 9.65 1.71 -0.74
N GLU A 65 10.02 2.78 -0.05
CA GLU A 65 11.29 2.84 0.66
C GLU A 65 11.19 2.09 1.99
N LEU A 66 11.83 0.93 2.10
CA LEU A 66 11.78 0.09 3.30
C LEU A 66 12.85 0.52 4.30
N TYR A 67 12.43 1.08 5.44
CA TYR A 67 13.36 1.57 6.47
C TYR A 67 13.78 0.48 7.46
N GLN A 68 12.81 -0.22 8.03
CA GLN A 68 13.04 -1.25 9.04
C GLN A 68 12.15 -2.45 8.76
N VAL A 69 12.74 -3.64 8.85
CA VAL A 69 12.03 -4.92 8.70
C VAL A 69 12.26 -5.73 9.96
N TYR A 70 11.18 -6.17 10.59
CA TYR A 70 11.20 -6.99 11.80
C TYR A 70 10.53 -8.32 11.50
N VAL A 71 11.23 -9.42 11.81
CA VAL A 71 10.70 -10.77 11.63
C VAL A 71 10.42 -11.39 13.00
N ALA A 72 9.18 -11.79 13.22
CA ALA A 72 8.71 -12.48 14.42
C ALA A 72 8.02 -13.79 14.02
N GLY A 73 8.81 -14.85 13.85
CA GLY A 73 8.31 -16.13 13.36
C GLY A 73 7.80 -16.00 11.92
N ASN A 74 6.49 -16.19 11.72
CA ASN A 74 5.85 -16.04 10.41
C ASN A 74 5.23 -14.65 10.20
N ILE A 75 5.36 -13.74 11.16
CA ILE A 75 4.94 -12.35 11.04
C ILE A 75 6.12 -11.49 10.62
N VAL A 76 5.90 -10.58 9.67
CA VAL A 76 6.88 -9.58 9.25
C VAL A 76 6.24 -8.21 9.39
N VAL A 77 6.91 -7.30 10.09
CA VAL A 77 6.49 -5.90 10.22
C VAL A 77 7.49 -5.03 9.48
N VAL A 78 6.99 -4.11 8.67
CA VAL A 78 7.81 -3.23 7.83
C VAL A 78 7.42 -1.79 8.09
N GLN A 79 8.39 -0.98 8.51
CA GLN A 79 8.25 0.47 8.51
C GLN A 79 8.83 1.00 7.21
N LEU A 80 8.03 1.76 6.47
CA LEU A 80 8.37 2.21 5.11
C LEU A 80 7.77 3.59 4.81
N ALA A 81 8.13 4.14 3.66
CA ALA A 81 7.43 5.26 3.04
C ALA A 81 6.86 4.86 1.66
N LEU A 82 5.68 5.36 1.35
CA LEU A 82 5.10 5.31 0.01
C LEU A 82 5.45 6.62 -0.71
N GLN A 83 6.12 6.51 -1.85
CA GLN A 83 6.65 7.65 -2.59
C GLN A 83 6.19 7.59 -4.04
N GLY A 84 5.78 8.73 -4.60
CA GLY A 84 5.40 8.80 -6.01
C GLY A 84 4.77 10.12 -6.39
N THR A 85 4.68 10.39 -7.68
CA THR A 85 4.08 11.58 -8.26
C THR A 85 2.71 11.24 -8.84
N GLN A 86 1.65 11.90 -8.38
CA GLN A 86 0.30 11.59 -8.83
C GLN A 86 0.02 12.19 -10.21
N THR A 87 0.37 11.47 -11.27
CA THR A 87 0.12 11.89 -12.65
C THR A 87 -1.15 11.31 -13.26
N GLY A 88 -1.79 10.35 -12.59
CA GLY A 88 -3.07 9.77 -13.01
C GLY A 88 -4.16 9.84 -11.95
N PRO A 89 -5.40 9.42 -12.29
CA PRO A 89 -6.51 9.43 -11.35
C PRO A 89 -6.31 8.40 -10.24
N LEU A 90 -6.56 8.80 -8.98
CA LEU A 90 -6.55 7.90 -7.83
C LEU A 90 -7.98 7.54 -7.46
N THR A 91 -8.35 6.27 -7.67
CA THR A 91 -9.67 5.74 -7.29
C THR A 91 -9.67 5.32 -5.82
N THR A 92 -10.61 5.84 -5.05
CA THR A 92 -10.82 5.51 -3.64
C THR A 92 -12.30 5.14 -3.40
N PRO A 93 -12.64 4.56 -2.24
CA PRO A 93 -14.05 4.33 -1.87
C PRO A 93 -14.89 5.62 -1.78
N MET A 94 -14.25 6.76 -1.55
CA MET A 94 -14.92 8.07 -1.46
C MET A 94 -15.17 8.72 -2.83
N GLY A 95 -14.51 8.23 -3.88
CA GLY A 95 -14.57 8.80 -5.22
C GLY A 95 -13.22 8.76 -5.94
N VAL A 96 -13.16 9.43 -7.09
CA VAL A 96 -11.95 9.53 -7.92
C VAL A 96 -11.31 10.90 -7.72
N LEU A 97 -10.06 10.91 -7.26
CA LEU A 97 -9.23 12.11 -7.21
C LEU A 97 -8.56 12.31 -8.58
N PRO A 98 -8.79 13.45 -9.27
CA PRO A 98 -8.08 13.79 -10.50
C PRO A 98 -6.56 13.87 -10.27
N PRO A 99 -5.72 13.78 -11.32
CA PRO A 99 -4.28 13.94 -11.17
C PRO A 99 -3.94 15.33 -10.66
N THR A 100 -3.29 15.41 -9.49
CA THR A 100 -2.89 16.68 -8.88
C THR A 100 -1.53 17.16 -9.38
N GLY A 101 -0.69 16.24 -9.88
CA GLY A 101 0.71 16.51 -10.21
C GLY A 101 1.63 16.63 -8.99
N ASN A 102 1.09 16.48 -7.77
CA ASN A 102 1.84 16.58 -6.54
C ASN A 102 2.60 15.28 -6.24
N LYS A 103 3.70 15.42 -5.50
CA LYS A 103 4.48 14.29 -5.00
C LYS A 103 4.01 13.91 -3.59
N MET A 104 3.87 12.61 -3.39
CA MET A 104 3.65 11.97 -2.10
C MET A 104 4.96 11.38 -1.57
N ASP A 105 5.16 11.52 -0.25
CA ASP A 105 6.15 10.83 0.57
C ASP A 105 5.51 10.60 1.95
N ALA A 106 4.77 9.49 2.06
CA ALA A 106 3.89 9.21 3.19
C ALA A 106 4.40 8.02 4.02
N PRO A 107 4.52 8.17 5.35
CA PRO A 107 4.83 7.04 6.22
C PRO A 107 3.79 5.94 6.12
N CYS A 108 4.24 4.70 6.24
CA CYS A 108 3.40 3.53 6.27
C CYS A 108 3.99 2.46 7.20
N CYS A 109 3.13 1.64 7.76
CA CYS A 109 3.51 0.42 8.46
C CYS A 109 2.74 -0.75 7.84
N ASP A 110 3.46 -1.78 7.43
CA ASP A 110 2.88 -3.00 6.87
C ASP A 110 3.10 -4.17 7.82
N VAL A 111 2.07 -4.99 8.00
CA VAL A 111 2.13 -6.22 8.79
C VAL A 111 1.71 -7.40 7.92
N PHE A 112 2.64 -8.32 7.69
CA PHE A 112 2.41 -9.53 6.92
C PHE A 112 2.37 -10.75 7.82
N GLU A 113 1.47 -11.67 7.52
CA GLU A 113 1.46 -13.04 8.02
C GLU A 113 1.74 -14.00 6.87
N ILE A 114 2.78 -14.81 7.01
CA ILE A 114 3.24 -15.73 5.98
C ILE A 114 2.86 -17.17 6.36
N VAL A 115 2.35 -17.93 5.40
CA VAL A 115 2.05 -19.36 5.54
C VAL A 115 2.53 -20.06 4.27
N ASP A 116 3.37 -21.09 4.42
CA ASP A 116 3.90 -21.90 3.32
C ASP A 116 4.51 -21.07 2.16
N GLY A 117 5.22 -19.98 2.51
CA GLY A 117 5.88 -19.10 1.55
C GLY A 117 4.96 -18.11 0.83
N LYS A 118 3.69 -18.02 1.25
CA LYS A 118 2.68 -17.12 0.70
C LYS A 118 2.10 -16.19 1.76
N ILE A 119 1.55 -15.07 1.32
CA ILE A 119 0.90 -14.07 2.17
C ILE A 119 -0.50 -14.58 2.53
N LYS A 120 -0.71 -14.83 3.82
CA LYS A 120 -2.03 -15.17 4.38
C LYS A 120 -2.81 -13.90 4.74
N ARG A 121 -2.12 -12.92 5.31
CA ARG A 121 -2.70 -11.61 5.65
C ARG A 121 -1.67 -10.53 5.43
N PHE A 122 -2.11 -9.41 4.87
CA PHE A 122 -1.35 -8.19 4.74
C PHE A 122 -2.23 -7.04 5.23
N ASP A 123 -1.84 -6.40 6.34
CA ASP A 123 -2.46 -5.16 6.82
C ASP A 123 -1.51 -4.00 6.55
N CYS A 124 -1.99 -3.02 5.80
CA CYS A 124 -1.26 -1.80 5.47
C CYS A 124 -1.87 -0.63 6.26
N TYR A 125 -1.01 0.15 6.91
CA TYR A 125 -1.37 1.34 7.68
C TYR A 125 -0.66 2.56 7.08
N PRO A 126 -1.09 3.04 5.91
CA PRO A 126 -0.54 4.26 5.35
C PRO A 126 -1.12 5.46 6.10
N GLU A 127 -0.32 6.50 6.31
CA GLU A 127 -0.76 7.74 6.94
C GLU A 127 -1.64 8.55 5.98
N GLY A 128 -2.91 8.15 5.85
CA GLY A 128 -3.84 8.70 4.87
C GLY A 128 -4.05 10.22 4.97
N THR A 129 -3.95 10.79 6.17
CA THR A 129 -4.02 12.25 6.36
C THR A 129 -2.81 12.96 5.75
N ILE A 130 -1.62 12.38 5.86
CA ILE A 130 -0.39 12.90 5.22
C ILE A 130 -0.51 12.78 3.70
N ILE A 131 -0.97 11.63 3.20
CA ILE A 131 -1.21 11.42 1.76
C ILE A 131 -2.15 12.49 1.21
N PHE A 132 -3.34 12.64 1.80
CA PHE A 132 -4.33 13.60 1.34
C PHE A 132 -3.87 15.05 1.49
N GLY A 133 -3.09 15.38 2.53
CA GLY A 133 -2.46 16.68 2.67
C GLY A 133 -1.46 16.97 1.54
N GLN A 134 -0.57 16.02 1.24
CA GLN A 134 0.43 16.17 0.18
C GLN A 134 -0.18 16.20 -1.22
N LEU A 135 -1.32 15.54 -1.42
CA LEU A 135 -2.11 15.62 -2.65
C LEU A 135 -3.00 16.87 -2.73
N GLY A 136 -3.02 17.74 -1.71
CA GLY A 136 -3.76 19.01 -1.73
C GLY A 136 -5.27 18.87 -1.50
N ILE A 137 -5.73 17.75 -0.92
CA ILE A 137 -7.15 17.51 -0.65
C ILE A 137 -7.60 18.21 0.64
N LEU A 138 -6.70 18.36 1.61
CA LEU A 138 -7.03 18.90 2.93
C LEU A 138 -6.97 20.43 3.03
N ASP A 139 -6.70 21.13 1.91
CA ASP A 139 -6.59 22.60 1.89
C ASP A 139 -7.91 23.28 2.30
N ASP A 140 -9.06 22.72 1.88
CA ASP A 140 -10.39 23.22 2.27
C ASP A 140 -10.71 22.95 3.76
N ILE A 141 -10.16 21.88 4.35
CA ILE A 141 -10.33 21.56 5.77
C ILE A 141 -9.57 22.57 6.64
N ALA A 142 -8.40 23.03 6.21
CA ALA A 142 -7.65 24.06 6.93
C ALA A 142 -8.45 25.38 7.03
N GLY A 143 -9.20 25.75 5.99
CA GLY A 143 -10.09 26.92 6.00
C GLY A 143 -11.31 26.78 6.92
N ALA A 144 -11.71 25.56 7.25
CA ALA A 144 -12.84 25.27 8.14
C ALA A 144 -12.46 25.26 9.64
N MET A 145 -11.17 25.21 9.97
CA MET A 145 -10.69 25.27 11.35
C MET A 145 -10.47 26.72 11.77
N THR A 146 -11.14 27.17 12.84
CA THR A 146 -10.85 28.48 13.44
C THR A 146 -9.56 28.40 14.25
N THR A 147 -8.71 29.41 14.17
CA THR A 147 -7.58 29.57 15.10
C THR A 147 -8.05 29.53 16.56
N PRO A 148 -7.29 28.88 17.46
CA PRO A 148 -7.64 28.81 18.88
C PRO A 148 -7.70 30.17 19.57
#